data_AF-A0A943DBS8-F1
#
_entry.id   AF-A0A943DBS8-F1
#
_cell.length_a   1.000
_cell.length_b   1.000
_cell.length_c   1.000
_cell.angle_alpha   90.00
_cell.angle_beta   90.00
_cell.angle_gamma   90.00
#
_symmetry.space_group_name_H-M   'P 1'
#
loop_
_entity.id
_entity.type
_entity.pdbx_description
1 polymer ?
#
loop_
_entity_poly.entity_id
_entity_poly.type
_entity_poly.pdbx_seq_one_letter_code
_entity_poly.pdbx_strand_id
1 'polypeptide(L)'
;MDQNFSLMAQSRANYYTAGSPVQFVRVELLKGDVTGEVAVCLTFKNVGTEPLTGLVVHFKCKDAAGQVLCEDDFYYEQLNAQPGAVFGSDDAVYVSDTPVSSVEVEQDRAFLNGRGVDLRNYKRVRLNMPRVLPGSISRTLQQRTGNVQLTCVPQDTEYGWFCACGAFHPNEENTTVCSECGGDRAAIKATLTGILEEARQAAERQQQEVNAVANSVAPAPAPQPQAQPAPAATDPRAMANAVQAAITGQQDIPPQSAYEPEQATAAFEPQSNGYADDEDEEAERVRRYAPKGRLFDDEDDEDDGTQMYDTDDLDDDDYDDRKKSKKRGRYADDDESSEDDVMAERIIRLAPPITAIACALIVAVSLVYHFILA
;
A
#
# COMPACT_ATOMS: atom_id res chain seq x y z
N MET A 1 -23.02 23.46 26.89
CA MET A 1 -21.61 23.12 27.17
C MET A 1 -21.06 22.72 25.82
N ASP A 2 -20.08 23.46 25.30
CA ASP A 2 -19.44 23.09 24.04
C ASP A 2 -18.67 21.80 24.30
N GLN A 3 -19.12 20.72 23.68
CA GLN A 3 -18.46 19.44 23.78
C GLN A 3 -17.23 19.48 22.88
N ASN A 4 -16.06 19.31 23.47
CA ASN A 4 -14.83 19.16 22.69
C ASN A 4 -14.79 17.77 22.06
N PHE A 5 -14.34 17.73 20.82
CA PHE A 5 -14.17 16.52 20.06
C PHE A 5 -12.71 16.37 19.64
N SER A 6 -12.16 15.16 19.82
CA SER A 6 -10.80 14.81 19.42
C SER A 6 -10.80 13.87 18.22
N LEU A 7 -9.92 14.11 17.23
CA LEU A 7 -9.81 13.29 16.03
C LEU A 7 -9.29 11.89 16.39
N MET A 8 -10.09 10.85 16.15
CA MET A 8 -9.68 9.45 16.33
C MET A 8 -9.04 8.87 15.08
N ALA A 9 -9.70 9.08 13.95
CA ALA A 9 -9.27 8.54 12.67
C ALA A 9 -9.77 9.44 11.54
N GLN A 10 -9.00 9.49 10.47
CA GLN A 10 -9.36 10.18 9.25
C GLN A 10 -8.99 9.29 8.07
N SER A 11 -9.87 9.20 7.09
CA SER A 11 -9.63 8.47 5.85
C SER A 11 -10.05 9.31 4.67
N ARG A 12 -9.14 9.51 3.70
CA ARG A 12 -9.46 10.20 2.45
C ARG A 12 -10.24 9.27 1.52
N ALA A 13 -11.10 9.87 0.69
CA ALA A 13 -11.82 9.13 -0.33
C ALA A 13 -10.84 8.41 -1.28
N ASN A 14 -11.14 7.15 -1.57
CA ASN A 14 -10.37 6.30 -2.49
C ASN A 14 -10.95 6.30 -3.92
N TYR A 15 -11.93 7.15 -4.20
CA TYR A 15 -12.52 7.33 -5.52
C TYR A 15 -12.85 8.80 -5.76
N TYR A 16 -13.03 9.14 -7.03
CA TYR A 16 -13.63 10.40 -7.46
C TYR A 16 -14.80 10.10 -8.40
N THR A 17 -15.76 11.01 -8.47
CA THR A 17 -16.95 10.89 -9.32
C THR A 17 -16.78 11.78 -10.54
N ALA A 18 -16.45 11.19 -11.70
CA ALA A 18 -16.11 11.93 -12.90
C ALA A 18 -17.30 12.74 -13.42
N GLY A 19 -17.08 14.03 -13.69
CA GLY A 19 -18.11 14.98 -14.11
C GLY A 19 -19.08 15.44 -13.01
N SER A 20 -18.97 14.92 -11.78
CA SER A 20 -19.81 15.35 -10.66
C SER A 20 -19.43 16.76 -10.22
N PRO A 21 -20.40 17.65 -9.93
CA PRO A 21 -20.13 18.97 -9.35
C PRO A 21 -19.68 18.90 -7.88
N VAL A 22 -19.78 17.73 -7.23
CA VAL A 22 -19.43 17.53 -5.83
C VAL A 22 -18.42 16.38 -5.70
N GLN A 23 -17.31 16.65 -5.03
CA GLN A 23 -16.29 15.66 -4.71
C GLN A 23 -16.37 15.27 -3.25
N PHE A 24 -16.38 13.96 -2.96
CA PHE A 24 -16.20 13.45 -1.61
C PHE A 24 -14.72 13.47 -1.24
N VAL A 25 -14.35 14.10 -0.13
CA VAL A 25 -12.95 14.36 0.22
C VAL A 25 -12.44 13.35 1.24
N ARG A 26 -13.15 13.21 2.37
CA ARG A 26 -12.72 12.37 3.50
C ARG A 26 -13.84 12.13 4.51
N VAL A 27 -13.63 11.09 5.32
CA VAL A 27 -14.36 10.80 6.56
C VAL A 27 -13.47 11.15 7.74
N GLU A 28 -14.05 11.77 8.76
CA GLU A 28 -13.42 12.02 10.05
C GLU A 28 -14.26 11.38 11.16
N LEU A 29 -13.61 10.55 11.98
CA LEU A 29 -14.21 9.99 13.19
C LEU A 29 -13.69 10.78 14.38
N LEU A 30 -14.60 11.42 15.09
CA LEU A 30 -14.31 12.29 16.22
C LEU A 30 -14.84 11.67 17.51
N LYS A 31 -14.08 11.72 18.60
CA LYS A 31 -14.53 11.28 19.92
C LYS A 31 -14.92 12.48 20.76
N GLY A 32 -16.11 12.47 21.35
CA GLY A 32 -16.49 13.44 22.36
C GLY A 32 -15.66 13.24 23.63
N ASP A 33 -14.94 14.26 24.06
CA ASP A 33 -14.05 14.16 25.24
C ASP A 33 -14.83 13.93 26.54
N VAL A 34 -16.09 14.40 26.60
CA VAL A 34 -16.95 14.30 27.78
C VAL A 34 -17.85 13.06 27.74
N THR A 35 -18.55 12.81 26.63
CA THR A 35 -19.49 11.67 26.52
C THR A 35 -18.79 10.37 26.12
N GLY A 36 -17.65 10.46 25.45
CA GLY A 36 -16.97 9.30 24.87
C GLY A 36 -17.58 8.81 23.55
N GLU A 37 -18.69 9.41 23.10
CA GLU A 37 -19.37 9.07 21.85
C GLU A 37 -18.49 9.33 20.62
N VAL A 38 -18.71 8.54 19.58
CA VAL A 38 -18.05 8.70 18.28
C VAL A 38 -19.00 9.43 17.34
N ALA A 39 -18.58 10.59 16.86
CA ALA A 39 -19.22 11.35 15.80
C ALA A 39 -18.55 11.09 14.45
N VAL A 40 -19.36 10.90 13.42
CA VAL A 40 -18.92 10.71 12.04
C VAL A 40 -19.15 12.00 11.27
N CYS A 41 -18.09 12.62 10.75
CA CYS A 41 -18.17 13.79 9.89
C CYS A 41 -17.74 13.44 8.47
N LEU A 42 -18.47 13.94 7.48
CA LEU A 42 -18.21 13.71 6.07
C LEU A 42 -17.84 15.03 5.40
N THR A 43 -16.64 15.10 4.82
CA THR A 43 -16.17 16.30 4.13
C THR A 43 -16.37 16.18 2.63
N PHE A 44 -17.01 17.20 2.05
CA PHE A 44 -17.25 17.34 0.63
C PHE A 44 -16.65 18.63 0.10
N LYS A 45 -16.56 18.72 -1.23
CA LYS A 45 -16.07 19.90 -1.91
C LYS A 45 -16.91 20.20 -3.14
N ASN A 46 -17.27 21.47 -3.31
CA ASN A 46 -17.85 21.94 -4.56
C ASN A 46 -16.74 22.07 -5.60
N VAL A 47 -16.75 21.21 -6.62
CA VAL A 47 -15.82 21.24 -7.76
C VAL A 47 -16.50 21.72 -9.03
N GLY A 48 -17.79 22.05 -8.96
CA GLY A 48 -18.54 22.65 -10.05
C GLY A 48 -18.28 24.15 -10.19
N THR A 49 -18.95 24.74 -11.18
CA THR A 49 -18.86 26.18 -11.49
C THR A 49 -19.96 27.02 -10.84
N GLU A 50 -20.98 26.39 -10.28
CA GLU A 50 -22.13 27.02 -9.64
C GLU A 50 -22.07 26.81 -8.11
N PRO A 51 -22.56 27.74 -7.29
CA PRO A 51 -22.63 27.55 -5.85
C PRO A 51 -23.63 26.45 -5.48
N LEU A 52 -23.22 25.61 -4.53
CA LEU A 52 -24.02 24.51 -4.02
C LEU A 52 -24.88 24.99 -2.85
N THR A 53 -26.19 24.74 -2.98
CA THR A 53 -27.25 25.13 -2.03
C THR A 53 -27.75 23.98 -1.16
N GLY A 54 -27.45 22.74 -1.54
CA GLY A 54 -27.73 21.57 -0.73
C GLY A 54 -27.11 20.29 -1.30
N LEU A 55 -26.99 19.27 -0.47
CA LEU A 55 -26.47 17.95 -0.82
C LEU A 55 -27.21 16.88 -0.02
N VAL A 56 -27.64 15.80 -0.70
CA VAL A 56 -28.18 14.59 -0.09
C VAL A 56 -27.17 13.48 -0.26
N VAL A 57 -26.80 12.84 0.85
CA VAL A 57 -25.88 11.71 0.87
C VAL A 57 -26.52 10.55 1.60
N HIS A 58 -26.38 9.35 1.04
CA HIS A 58 -26.71 8.12 1.71
C HIS A 58 -25.42 7.58 2.37
N PHE A 59 -25.47 7.26 3.65
CA PHE A 59 -24.29 6.76 4.35
C PHE A 59 -24.61 5.49 5.14
N LYS A 60 -23.58 4.67 5.32
CA LYS A 60 -23.67 3.40 6.05
C LYS A 60 -22.47 3.25 6.97
N CYS A 61 -22.71 3.30 8.27
CA CYS A 61 -21.71 3.13 9.31
C CYS A 61 -21.65 1.67 9.75
N LYS A 62 -20.45 1.09 9.80
CA LYS A 62 -20.21 -0.29 10.22
C LYS A 62 -19.24 -0.36 11.39
N ASP A 63 -19.44 -1.33 12.26
CA ASP A 63 -18.52 -1.65 13.35
C ASP A 63 -17.28 -2.44 12.85
N ALA A 64 -16.41 -2.85 13.78
CA ALA A 64 -15.21 -3.63 13.47
C ALA A 64 -15.52 -5.05 12.93
N ALA A 65 -16.70 -5.60 13.22
CA ALA A 65 -17.17 -6.87 12.67
C ALA A 65 -17.82 -6.72 11.29
N GLY A 66 -17.98 -5.49 10.80
CA GLY A 66 -18.68 -5.18 9.55
C GLY A 66 -20.20 -5.14 9.68
N GLN A 67 -20.73 -5.22 10.91
CA GLN A 67 -22.16 -5.10 11.16
C GLN A 67 -22.59 -3.64 11.00
N VAL A 68 -23.74 -3.45 10.36
CA VAL A 68 -24.31 -2.13 10.08
C VAL A 68 -24.88 -1.57 11.38
N LEU A 69 -24.29 -0.47 11.86
CA LEU A 69 -24.77 0.27 13.03
C LEU A 69 -25.87 1.26 12.65
N CYS A 70 -25.71 1.91 11.49
CA CYS A 70 -26.63 2.89 10.95
C CYS A 70 -26.53 2.92 9.43
N GLU A 71 -27.66 3.07 8.76
CA GLU A 71 -27.79 3.27 7.32
C GLU A 71 -28.94 4.25 7.11
N ASP A 72 -28.61 5.47 6.70
CA ASP A 72 -29.58 6.57 6.60
C ASP A 72 -29.15 7.61 5.56
N ASP A 73 -30.06 8.51 5.23
CA ASP A 73 -29.82 9.67 4.39
C ASP A 73 -29.54 10.91 5.24
N PHE A 74 -28.49 11.64 4.89
CA PHE A 74 -28.18 12.93 5.49
C PHE A 74 -28.38 14.07 4.50
N TYR A 75 -29.06 15.13 4.96
CA TYR A 75 -29.42 16.30 4.18
C TYR A 75 -28.60 17.50 4.64
N TYR A 76 -27.63 17.91 3.83
CA TYR A 76 -27.01 19.21 3.96
C TYR A 76 -27.89 20.25 3.29
N GLU A 77 -28.66 20.98 4.10
CA GLU A 77 -29.55 22.05 3.63
C GLU A 77 -28.91 23.44 3.80
N GLN A 78 -29.45 24.43 3.08
CA GLN A 78 -29.06 25.85 3.21
C GLN A 78 -27.55 26.09 3.06
N LEU A 79 -26.89 25.27 2.24
CA LEU A 79 -25.48 25.45 1.94
C LEU A 79 -25.28 26.72 1.11
N ASN A 80 -24.09 27.31 1.23
CA ASN A 80 -23.60 28.34 0.31
C ASN A 80 -22.15 28.05 -0.07
N ALA A 81 -21.88 26.82 -0.48
CA ALA A 81 -20.54 26.38 -0.83
C ALA A 81 -20.19 26.90 -2.24
N GLN A 82 -19.32 27.91 -2.29
CA GLN A 82 -18.78 28.46 -3.54
C GLN A 82 -17.93 27.42 -4.29
N PRO A 83 -17.72 27.56 -5.60
CA PRO A 83 -16.75 26.75 -6.34
C PRO A 83 -15.39 26.70 -5.62
N GLY A 84 -14.87 25.50 -5.41
CA GLY A 84 -13.64 25.23 -4.66
C GLY A 84 -13.79 25.15 -3.13
N ALA A 85 -14.95 25.51 -2.57
CA ALA A 85 -15.19 25.47 -1.14
C ALA A 85 -15.37 24.04 -0.62
N VAL A 86 -14.79 23.78 0.55
CA VAL A 86 -14.91 22.53 1.30
C VAL A 86 -15.97 22.73 2.40
N PHE A 87 -16.82 21.74 2.65
CA PHE A 87 -17.91 21.80 3.62
C PHE A 87 -18.21 20.42 4.25
N GLY A 88 -19.00 20.40 5.33
CA GLY A 88 -19.47 19.19 6.00
C GLY A 88 -18.53 18.61 7.06
N SER A 89 -17.32 19.15 7.23
CA SER A 89 -16.38 18.70 8.28
C SER A 89 -16.90 18.93 9.70
N ASP A 90 -17.78 19.92 9.87
CA ASP A 90 -18.25 20.40 11.17
C ASP A 90 -19.63 19.80 11.54
N ASP A 91 -20.27 19.08 10.61
CA ASP A 91 -21.59 18.48 10.78
C ASP A 91 -21.45 16.96 10.99
N ALA A 92 -21.84 16.49 12.16
CA ALA A 92 -21.89 15.07 12.45
C ALA A 92 -23.11 14.42 11.78
N VAL A 93 -22.89 13.51 10.83
CA VAL A 93 -23.96 12.76 10.15
C VAL A 93 -24.50 11.62 11.00
N TYR A 94 -23.70 11.13 11.94
CA TYR A 94 -24.05 10.05 12.85
C TYR A 94 -23.25 10.19 14.14
N VAL A 95 -23.90 9.95 15.28
CA VAL A 95 -23.27 9.91 16.60
C VAL A 95 -23.66 8.58 17.25
N SER A 96 -22.66 7.86 17.77
CA SER A 96 -22.85 6.54 18.36
C SER A 96 -21.99 6.33 19.59
N ASP A 97 -22.54 5.65 20.60
CA ASP A 97 -21.77 5.08 21.71
C ASP A 97 -20.89 3.90 21.28
N THR A 98 -21.22 3.27 20.15
CA THR A 98 -20.50 2.11 19.63
C THR A 98 -19.36 2.57 18.71
N PRO A 99 -18.15 2.00 18.82
CA PRO A 99 -17.05 2.34 17.93
C PRO A 99 -17.39 2.06 16.46
N VAL A 100 -17.39 3.10 15.64
CA VAL A 100 -17.52 2.99 14.17
C VAL A 100 -16.14 2.66 13.58
N SER A 101 -16.06 1.62 12.74
CA SER A 101 -14.81 1.22 12.08
C SER A 101 -14.74 1.64 10.62
N SER A 102 -15.86 1.66 9.90
CA SER A 102 -15.89 2.06 8.50
C SER A 102 -17.19 2.75 8.13
N VAL A 103 -17.11 3.61 7.10
CA VAL A 103 -18.25 4.38 6.61
C VAL A 103 -18.25 4.29 5.09
N GLU A 104 -19.35 3.81 4.54
CA GLU A 104 -19.63 3.85 3.11
C GLU A 104 -20.50 5.08 2.82
N VAL A 105 -20.18 5.80 1.75
CA VAL A 105 -20.84 7.06 1.39
C VAL A 105 -21.23 7.02 -0.07
N GLU A 106 -22.49 7.33 -0.34
CA GLU A 106 -23.03 7.47 -1.67
C GLU A 106 -23.64 8.85 -1.83
N GLN A 107 -23.21 9.58 -2.86
CA GLN A 107 -23.80 10.87 -3.19
C GLN A 107 -25.09 10.63 -3.99
N ASP A 108 -26.24 11.10 -3.48
CA ASP A 108 -27.54 10.96 -4.16
C ASP A 108 -27.82 12.18 -5.04
N ARG A 109 -27.93 13.37 -4.43
CA ARG A 109 -28.41 14.56 -5.14
C ARG A 109 -27.71 15.83 -4.66
N ALA A 110 -27.31 16.68 -5.61
CA ALA A 110 -26.84 18.02 -5.34
C ALA A 110 -27.89 19.06 -5.75
N PHE A 111 -27.96 20.18 -5.06
CA PHE A 111 -28.78 21.34 -5.44
C PHE A 111 -27.86 22.50 -5.81
N LEU A 112 -27.76 22.82 -7.10
CA LEU A 112 -26.99 23.95 -7.62
C LEU A 112 -27.96 25.09 -7.94
N ASN A 113 -27.86 26.22 -7.24
CA ASN A 113 -28.81 27.35 -7.40
C ASN A 113 -30.31 26.92 -7.36
N GLY A 114 -30.67 25.94 -6.52
CA GLY A 114 -32.03 25.40 -6.44
C GLY A 114 -32.40 24.37 -7.53
N ARG A 115 -31.51 24.07 -8.48
CA ARG A 115 -31.68 22.97 -9.45
C ARG A 115 -31.11 21.67 -8.89
N GLY A 116 -31.94 20.64 -8.80
CA GLY A 116 -31.51 19.29 -8.41
C GLY A 116 -30.74 18.60 -9.54
N VAL A 117 -29.56 18.08 -9.22
CA VAL A 117 -28.71 17.25 -10.08
C VAL A 117 -28.53 15.90 -9.41
N ASP A 118 -28.89 14.84 -10.13
CA ASP A 118 -28.69 13.46 -9.68
C ASP A 118 -27.22 13.06 -9.79
N LEU A 119 -26.62 12.72 -8.65
CA LEU A 119 -25.21 12.37 -8.52
C LEU A 119 -24.96 10.86 -8.70
N ARG A 120 -26.00 10.01 -8.62
CA ARG A 120 -25.87 8.55 -8.73
C ARG A 120 -25.44 8.10 -10.11
N ASN A 121 -25.73 8.90 -11.13
CA ASN A 121 -25.40 8.59 -12.52
C ASN A 121 -23.94 8.88 -12.89
N TYR A 122 -23.17 9.55 -12.02
CA TYR A 122 -21.75 9.78 -12.29
C TYR A 122 -20.91 8.56 -12.01
N LYS A 123 -20.01 8.25 -12.94
CA LYS A 123 -19.11 7.10 -12.82
C LYS A 123 -18.10 7.35 -11.69
N ARG A 124 -18.09 6.45 -10.70
CA ARG A 124 -17.03 6.39 -9.69
C ARG A 124 -15.78 5.78 -10.30
N VAL A 125 -14.67 6.49 -10.19
CA VAL A 125 -13.37 6.05 -10.66
C VAL A 125 -12.42 5.98 -9.46
N ARG A 126 -11.80 4.82 -9.29
CA ARG A 126 -10.88 4.58 -8.18
C ARG A 126 -9.64 5.46 -8.33
N LEU A 127 -9.28 6.13 -7.24
CA LEU A 127 -8.06 6.92 -7.15
C LEU A 127 -6.92 6.05 -6.62
N ASN A 128 -5.75 6.20 -7.23
CA ASN A 128 -4.54 5.60 -6.69
C ASN A 128 -4.06 6.43 -5.51
N MET A 129 -3.66 5.76 -4.44
CA MET A 129 -3.17 6.42 -3.25
C MET A 129 -1.88 7.21 -3.58
N PRO A 130 -1.78 8.49 -3.20
CA PRO A 130 -0.60 9.30 -3.51
C PRO A 130 0.65 8.71 -2.84
N ARG A 131 1.79 8.82 -3.52
CA ARG A 131 3.07 8.30 -3.02
C ARG A 131 3.60 9.24 -1.94
N VAL A 132 4.01 8.67 -0.81
CA VAL A 132 4.58 9.44 0.31
C VAL A 132 6.03 9.80 0.02
N LEU A 133 6.44 11.01 0.36
CA LEU A 133 7.82 11.47 0.27
C LEU A 133 8.66 10.90 1.41
N PRO A 134 9.95 10.59 1.17
CA PRO A 134 10.89 10.32 2.26
C PRO A 134 10.91 11.46 3.27
N GLY A 135 11.00 11.13 4.56
CA GLY A 135 10.86 12.10 5.65
C GLY A 135 11.86 13.26 5.60
N SER A 136 13.09 13.03 5.13
CA SER A 136 14.09 14.10 4.93
C SER A 136 13.67 15.10 3.85
N ILE A 137 13.17 14.61 2.71
CA ILE A 137 12.73 15.44 1.59
C ILE A 137 11.46 16.21 1.95
N SER A 138 10.50 15.53 2.60
CA SER A 138 9.28 16.16 3.10
C SER A 138 9.60 17.31 4.07
N ARG A 139 10.48 17.10 5.06
CA ARG A 139 10.90 18.16 6.00
C ARG A 139 11.52 19.36 5.28
N THR A 140 12.43 19.12 4.33
CA THR A 140 13.06 20.21 3.55
C THR A 140 12.02 20.96 2.72
N LEU A 141 11.06 20.24 2.11
CA LEU A 141 9.97 20.86 1.34
C LEU A 141 9.07 21.71 2.23
N GLN A 142 8.68 21.20 3.40
CA GLN A 142 7.88 21.93 4.38
C GLN A 142 8.60 23.22 4.84
N GLN A 143 9.91 23.15 5.10
CA GLN A 143 10.70 24.31 5.50
C GLN A 143 10.82 25.36 4.40
N ARG A 144 11.08 24.95 3.15
CA ARG A 144 11.22 25.89 2.01
C ARG A 144 9.91 26.56 1.61
N THR A 145 8.81 25.84 1.73
CA THR A 145 7.47 26.33 1.36
C THR A 145 6.73 26.99 2.51
N GLY A 146 7.16 26.77 3.76
CA GLY A 146 6.43 27.18 4.96
C GLY A 146 5.15 26.37 5.21
N ASN A 147 4.96 25.24 4.52
CA ASN A 147 3.73 24.45 4.59
C ASN A 147 4.01 23.07 5.19
N VAL A 148 3.58 22.87 6.44
CA VAL A 148 3.83 21.64 7.22
C VAL A 148 3.06 20.42 6.73
N GLN A 149 2.04 20.61 5.89
CA GLN A 149 1.19 19.52 5.42
C GLN A 149 1.79 18.75 4.23
N LEU A 150 2.93 19.20 3.68
CA LEU A 150 3.49 18.61 2.46
C LEU A 150 4.26 17.32 2.75
N THR A 151 3.62 16.17 2.51
CA THR A 151 4.13 14.83 2.81
C THR A 151 4.12 13.88 1.61
N CYS A 152 3.50 14.26 0.50
CA CYS A 152 3.27 13.41 -0.67
C CYS A 152 3.97 13.95 -1.92
N VAL A 153 4.26 13.07 -2.86
CA VAL A 153 4.77 13.43 -4.19
C VAL A 153 3.60 13.99 -5.00
N PRO A 154 3.66 15.26 -5.46
CA PRO A 154 2.65 15.83 -6.33
C PRO A 154 2.65 15.09 -7.67
N GLN A 155 1.47 14.68 -8.14
CA GLN A 155 1.32 13.81 -9.31
C GLN A 155 0.20 14.32 -10.19
N ASP A 156 0.37 14.21 -11.51
CA ASP A 156 -0.69 14.47 -12.48
C ASP A 156 -1.29 13.14 -12.93
N THR A 157 -2.60 13.13 -13.12
CA THR A 157 -3.37 11.98 -13.58
C THR A 157 -4.23 12.41 -14.75
N GLU A 158 -4.85 11.46 -15.44
CA GLU A 158 -5.82 11.76 -16.51
C GLU A 158 -6.98 12.63 -16.01
N TYR A 159 -7.36 12.47 -14.75
CA TYR A 159 -8.59 13.02 -14.18
C TYR A 159 -8.39 14.26 -13.30
N GLY A 160 -7.14 14.65 -13.06
CA GLY A 160 -6.82 15.69 -12.10
C GLY A 160 -5.38 15.59 -11.61
N TRP A 161 -5.09 16.22 -10.48
CA TRP A 161 -3.77 16.22 -9.89
C TRP A 161 -3.82 16.03 -8.38
N PHE A 162 -2.79 15.39 -7.82
CA PHE A 162 -2.56 15.28 -6.40
C PHE A 162 -1.62 16.38 -5.93
N CYS A 163 -2.02 17.11 -4.90
CA CYS A 163 -1.14 18.04 -4.20
C CYS A 163 -0.14 17.28 -3.31
N ALA A 164 0.96 17.94 -2.98
CA ALA A 164 1.93 17.42 -2.02
C ALA A 164 1.36 17.28 -0.59
N CYS A 165 0.19 17.85 -0.27
CA CYS A 165 -0.54 17.55 0.97
C CYS A 165 -1.40 16.27 0.90
N GLY A 166 -1.46 15.61 -0.26
CA GLY A 166 -2.29 14.42 -0.50
C GLY A 166 -3.73 14.71 -0.94
N ALA A 167 -4.14 15.99 -1.04
CA ALA A 167 -5.43 16.38 -1.60
C ALA A 167 -5.50 16.06 -3.11
N PHE A 168 -6.63 15.55 -3.57
CA PHE A 168 -6.91 15.33 -4.99
C PHE A 168 -7.76 16.49 -5.54
N HIS A 169 -7.34 17.02 -6.68
CA HIS A 169 -8.02 18.09 -7.40
C HIS A 169 -8.44 17.59 -8.78
N PRO A 170 -9.73 17.33 -9.00
CA PRO A 170 -10.24 16.89 -10.30
C PRO A 170 -10.11 18.00 -11.36
N ASN A 171 -10.05 17.64 -12.63
CA ASN A 171 -9.91 18.59 -13.74
C ASN A 171 -11.08 19.59 -13.80
N GLU A 172 -12.26 19.16 -13.38
CA GLU A 172 -13.50 19.93 -13.29
C GLU A 172 -13.33 21.17 -12.39
N GLU A 173 -12.50 21.07 -11.35
CA GLU A 173 -12.22 22.20 -10.45
C GLU A 173 -11.41 23.31 -11.14
N ASN A 174 -10.63 22.98 -12.17
CA ASN A 174 -9.78 23.89 -12.94
C ASN A 174 -8.93 24.84 -12.06
N THR A 175 -8.34 24.31 -10.98
CA THR A 175 -7.49 25.06 -10.06
C THR A 175 -6.00 24.75 -10.23
N THR A 176 -5.17 25.76 -9.99
CA THR A 176 -3.71 25.61 -9.83
C THR A 176 -3.28 25.68 -8.37
N VAL A 177 -4.17 26.10 -7.46
CA VAL A 177 -3.88 26.25 -6.03
C VAL A 177 -4.66 25.20 -5.26
N CYS A 178 -4.00 24.54 -4.32
CA CYS A 178 -4.63 23.55 -3.48
C CYS A 178 -5.58 24.22 -2.49
N SER A 179 -6.85 23.82 -2.49
CA SER A 179 -7.87 24.31 -1.55
C SER A 179 -7.65 23.88 -0.10
N GLU A 180 -6.89 22.81 0.15
CA GLU A 180 -6.65 22.30 1.50
C GLU A 180 -5.42 22.93 2.15
N CYS A 181 -4.30 23.02 1.43
CA CYS A 181 -3.04 23.52 1.99
C CYS A 181 -2.66 24.92 1.50
N GLY A 182 -3.41 25.52 0.56
CA GLY A 182 -3.13 26.83 -0.03
C GLY A 182 -1.91 26.87 -0.97
N GLY A 183 -1.28 25.72 -1.22
CA GLY A 183 -0.06 25.63 -2.02
C GLY A 183 -0.30 25.72 -3.52
N ASP A 184 0.50 26.52 -4.22
CA ASP A 184 0.50 26.55 -5.70
C ASP A 184 1.17 25.30 -6.29
N ARG A 185 0.48 24.65 -7.23
CA ARG A 185 0.90 23.40 -7.87
C ARG A 185 2.24 23.54 -8.57
N ALA A 186 2.46 24.62 -9.32
CA ALA A 186 3.68 24.80 -10.08
C ALA A 186 4.86 25.13 -9.16
N ALA A 187 4.65 26.00 -8.17
CA ALA A 187 5.66 26.41 -7.20
C ALA A 187 6.13 25.24 -6.32
N ILE A 188 5.20 24.43 -5.81
CA ILE A 188 5.54 23.25 -5.01
C ILE A 188 6.30 22.22 -5.84
N LYS A 189 5.85 21.95 -7.07
CA LYS A 189 6.57 21.04 -7.97
C LYS A 189 7.97 21.53 -8.27
N ALA A 190 8.15 22.80 -8.60
CA ALA A 190 9.46 23.38 -8.89
C ALA A 190 10.39 23.27 -7.67
N THR A 191 9.89 23.56 -6.48
CA THR A 191 10.65 23.47 -5.23
C THR A 191 11.06 22.03 -4.94
N LEU A 192 10.14 21.07 -5.08
CA LEU A 192 10.44 19.66 -4.88
C LEU A 192 11.48 19.15 -5.89
N THR A 193 11.36 19.50 -7.16
CA THR A 193 12.35 19.14 -8.20
C THR A 193 13.74 19.65 -7.82
N GLY A 194 13.85 20.89 -7.31
CA GLY A 194 15.11 21.42 -6.81
C GLY A 194 15.69 20.61 -5.64
N ILE A 195 14.86 20.25 -4.66
CA ILE A 195 15.30 19.42 -3.52
C ILE A 195 15.77 18.04 -3.98
N LEU A 196 15.05 17.41 -4.92
CA LEU A 196 15.41 16.09 -5.44
C LEU A 196 16.73 16.12 -6.21
N GLU A 197 16.96 17.16 -7.00
CA GLU A 197 18.21 17.33 -7.75
C GLU A 197 19.40 17.61 -6.80
N GLU A 198 19.20 18.44 -5.77
CA GLU A 198 20.21 18.65 -4.72
C GLU A 198 20.55 17.35 -3.97
N ALA A 199 19.52 16.56 -3.63
CA ALA A 199 19.72 15.27 -2.96
C ALA A 199 20.48 14.27 -3.86
N ARG A 200 20.17 14.26 -5.16
CA ARG A 200 20.90 13.44 -6.14
C ARG A 200 22.36 13.86 -6.26
N GLN A 201 22.63 15.16 -6.38
CA GLN A 201 24.01 15.67 -6.47
C GLN A 201 24.81 15.40 -5.18
N ALA A 202 24.18 15.49 -4.01
CA ALA A 202 24.82 15.15 -2.75
C ALA A 202 25.19 13.66 -2.69
N ALA A 203 24.30 12.77 -3.15
CA ALA A 203 24.57 11.34 -3.22
C ALA A 203 25.69 11.01 -4.22
N GLU A 204 25.71 11.66 -5.39
CA GLU A 204 26.78 11.50 -6.38
C GLU A 204 28.15 11.92 -5.82
N ARG A 205 28.22 13.03 -5.06
CA ARG A 205 29.46 13.46 -4.40
C ARG A 205 29.93 12.47 -3.33
N GLN A 206 29.01 12.00 -2.49
CA GLN A 206 29.34 10.98 -1.48
C GLN A 206 29.85 9.69 -2.14
N GLN A 207 29.24 9.26 -3.24
CA GLN A 207 29.71 8.08 -3.97
C GLN A 207 31.10 8.30 -4.59
N GLN A 208 31.39 9.50 -5.10
CA GLN A 208 32.72 9.84 -5.62
C GLN A 208 33.78 9.83 -4.52
N GLU A 209 33.47 10.38 -3.35
CA GLU A 209 34.36 10.35 -2.18
C GLU A 209 34.64 8.92 -1.72
N VAL A 210 33.60 8.07 -1.62
CA VAL A 210 33.74 6.66 -1.28
C VAL A 210 34.58 5.91 -2.33
N ASN A 211 34.32 6.13 -3.62
CA ASN A 211 35.09 5.50 -4.71
C ASN A 211 36.55 5.97 -4.72
N ALA A 212 36.81 7.25 -4.42
CA ALA A 212 38.18 7.78 -4.33
C ALA A 212 38.96 7.13 -3.18
N VAL A 213 38.32 6.96 -2.01
CA VAL A 213 38.92 6.23 -0.89
C VAL A 213 39.15 4.76 -1.26
N ALA A 214 38.18 4.08 -1.87
CA ALA A 214 38.32 2.69 -2.30
C ALA A 214 39.49 2.50 -3.29
N ASN A 215 39.65 3.40 -4.27
CA ASN A 215 40.76 3.35 -5.21
C ASN A 215 42.13 3.64 -4.55
N SER A 216 42.17 4.41 -3.46
CA SER A 216 43.41 4.66 -2.71
C SER A 216 43.88 3.47 -1.86
N VAL A 217 43.00 2.48 -1.64
CA VAL A 217 43.27 1.26 -0.85
C VAL A 217 43.44 0.02 -1.75
N ALA A 218 43.56 0.20 -3.08
CA ALA A 218 43.83 -0.92 -3.99
C ALA A 218 45.16 -1.61 -3.62
N PRO A 219 45.19 -2.95 -3.37
CA PRO A 219 46.43 -3.66 -3.09
C PRO A 219 47.39 -3.52 -4.28
N ALA A 220 48.65 -3.20 -3.98
CA ALA A 220 49.70 -3.15 -5.00
C ALA A 220 49.70 -4.45 -5.84
N PRO A 221 49.89 -4.37 -7.17
CA PRO A 221 49.91 -5.57 -8.01
C PRO A 221 50.96 -6.53 -7.46
N ALA A 222 50.51 -7.73 -7.08
CA ALA A 222 51.40 -8.80 -6.64
C ALA A 222 52.46 -9.03 -7.74
N PRO A 223 53.74 -9.22 -7.38
CA PRO A 223 54.79 -9.44 -8.36
C PRO A 223 54.42 -10.63 -9.24
N GLN A 224 54.34 -10.40 -10.56
CA GLN A 224 54.12 -11.46 -11.53
C GLN A 224 55.22 -12.53 -11.35
N PRO A 225 54.88 -13.82 -11.22
CA PRO A 225 55.87 -14.88 -11.25
C PRO A 225 56.63 -14.81 -12.57
N GLN A 226 57.95 -14.62 -12.50
CA GLN A 226 58.82 -14.74 -13.68
C GLN A 226 58.66 -16.14 -14.24
N ALA A 227 58.06 -16.24 -15.43
CA ALA A 227 58.02 -17.48 -16.20
C ALA A 227 59.46 -17.87 -16.56
N GLN A 228 59.99 -18.89 -15.86
CA GLN A 228 61.18 -19.59 -16.31
C GLN A 228 60.85 -20.40 -17.57
N PRO A 229 61.71 -20.44 -18.60
CA PRO A 229 61.44 -21.22 -19.80
C PRO A 229 61.54 -22.71 -19.47
N ALA A 230 60.46 -23.46 -19.71
CA ALA A 230 60.48 -24.92 -19.62
C ALA A 230 61.29 -25.51 -20.79
N PRO A 231 62.17 -26.51 -20.56
CA PRO A 231 62.75 -27.26 -21.64
C PRO A 231 61.70 -28.19 -22.26
N ALA A 232 61.73 -28.30 -23.58
CA ALA A 232 60.89 -29.21 -24.34
C ALA A 232 61.18 -30.67 -23.96
N ALA A 233 60.16 -31.42 -23.56
CA ALA A 233 60.23 -32.86 -23.42
C ALA A 233 58.93 -33.51 -23.93
N THR A 234 59.08 -34.25 -25.02
CA THR A 234 58.11 -35.09 -25.69
C THR A 234 57.92 -36.41 -24.93
N ASP A 235 56.83 -36.59 -24.17
CA ASP A 235 56.21 -37.91 -23.95
C ASP A 235 54.85 -37.82 -23.18
N PRO A 236 53.71 -38.31 -23.70
CA PRO A 236 52.41 -38.19 -23.04
C PRO A 236 52.15 -39.07 -21.81
N ARG A 237 53.09 -39.92 -21.34
CA ARG A 237 52.86 -40.84 -20.19
C ARG A 237 53.46 -40.40 -18.85
N ALA A 238 54.09 -39.22 -18.76
CA ALA A 238 54.69 -38.72 -17.52
C ALA A 238 53.80 -37.75 -16.70
N MET A 239 52.66 -37.29 -17.23
CA MET A 239 51.79 -36.31 -16.55
C MET A 239 50.85 -36.90 -15.47
N ALA A 240 50.63 -38.22 -15.44
CA ALA A 240 49.74 -38.84 -14.46
C ALA A 240 50.39 -39.02 -13.06
N ASN A 241 51.72 -39.16 -12.98
CA ASN A 241 52.40 -39.44 -11.71
C ASN A 241 52.82 -38.19 -10.93
N ALA A 242 52.85 -37.00 -11.56
CA ALA A 242 53.21 -35.75 -10.88
C ALA A 242 52.02 -35.06 -10.17
N VAL A 243 50.80 -35.30 -10.64
CA VAL A 243 49.57 -34.70 -10.05
C VAL A 243 49.15 -35.41 -8.75
N GLN A 244 49.46 -36.71 -8.62
CA GLN A 244 49.07 -37.49 -7.43
C GLN A 244 50.03 -37.35 -6.24
N ALA A 245 51.24 -36.82 -6.45
CA ALA A 245 52.21 -36.54 -5.39
C ALA A 245 51.98 -35.18 -4.69
N ALA A 246 51.19 -34.27 -5.27
CA ALA A 246 50.89 -32.96 -4.67
C ALA A 246 49.68 -32.97 -3.72
N ILE A 247 48.90 -34.07 -3.68
CA ILE A 247 47.68 -34.19 -2.89
C ILE A 247 47.91 -35.01 -1.59
N THR A 248 49.02 -35.74 -1.47
CA THR A 248 49.26 -36.68 -0.37
C THR A 248 50.36 -36.24 0.63
N GLY A 249 50.78 -34.98 0.61
CA GLY A 249 52.03 -34.55 1.26
C GLY A 249 51.95 -33.57 2.44
N GLN A 250 50.79 -33.23 3.02
CA GLN A 250 50.77 -32.33 4.19
C GLN A 250 49.53 -32.51 5.10
N GLN A 251 49.53 -33.58 5.89
CA GLN A 251 48.78 -33.68 7.14
C GLN A 251 49.53 -34.67 8.04
N ASP A 252 50.16 -34.18 9.11
CA ASP A 252 50.45 -34.96 10.31
C ASP A 252 50.83 -34.03 11.47
N ILE A 253 49.90 -33.85 12.42
CA ILE A 253 50.20 -33.61 13.84
C ILE A 253 49.20 -34.48 14.65
N PRO A 254 49.66 -35.55 15.33
CA PRO A 254 48.81 -36.39 16.18
C PRO A 254 48.58 -35.79 17.59
N PRO A 255 47.62 -36.35 18.37
CA PRO A 255 46.98 -35.70 19.51
C PRO A 255 47.61 -36.05 20.87
N GLN A 256 47.40 -35.21 21.88
CA GLN A 256 47.51 -35.59 23.28
C GLN A 256 46.31 -35.08 24.08
N SER A 257 45.45 -36.01 24.50
CA SER A 257 44.47 -35.82 25.57
C SER A 257 44.57 -36.98 26.55
N ALA A 258 45.10 -36.68 27.73
CA ALA A 258 44.83 -37.41 28.96
C ALA A 258 45.28 -36.52 30.12
N TYR A 259 44.35 -36.18 31.01
CA TYR A 259 44.45 -35.86 32.45
C TYR A 259 43.46 -34.76 32.84
N GLU A 260 42.31 -35.19 33.38
CA GLU A 260 41.66 -34.53 34.52
C GLU A 260 42.19 -35.25 35.80
N PRO A 261 42.30 -34.57 36.96
CA PRO A 261 41.12 -34.38 37.82
C PRO A 261 41.06 -33.04 38.59
N GLU A 262 39.87 -32.84 39.16
CA GLU A 262 39.36 -31.79 40.03
C GLU A 262 40.26 -31.38 41.23
N GLN A 263 40.22 -30.10 41.61
CA GLN A 263 39.74 -29.59 42.93
C GLN A 263 40.31 -28.19 43.29
N ALA A 264 39.36 -27.28 43.59
CA ALA A 264 39.31 -26.39 44.74
C ALA A 264 40.13 -25.07 44.84
N THR A 265 39.38 -24.05 45.29
CA THR A 265 39.73 -22.87 46.13
C THR A 265 40.12 -21.53 45.48
N ALA A 266 39.15 -20.60 45.60
CA ALA A 266 39.21 -19.30 46.28
C ALA A 266 40.11 -18.13 45.79
N ALA A 267 39.45 -16.97 45.78
CA ALA A 267 39.92 -15.58 45.91
C ALA A 267 40.46 -14.85 44.67
N PHE A 268 39.72 -13.85 44.17
CA PHE A 268 39.97 -12.41 44.45
C PHE A 268 39.15 -11.53 43.46
N GLU A 269 38.38 -10.58 43.99
CA GLU A 269 37.56 -9.59 43.26
C GLU A 269 38.40 -8.60 42.43
N PRO A 270 37.77 -7.87 41.48
CA PRO A 270 37.48 -6.48 41.80
C PRO A 270 36.06 -6.03 41.43
N GLN A 271 35.50 -5.20 42.30
CA GLN A 271 34.21 -4.49 42.20
C GLN A 271 34.22 -3.41 41.10
N SER A 272 33.08 -3.19 40.42
CA SER A 272 32.24 -1.97 40.61
C SER A 272 31.11 -1.84 39.55
N ASN A 273 29.86 -1.71 40.07
CA ASN A 273 28.67 -0.98 39.58
C ASN A 273 28.05 -1.41 38.21
N GLY A 274 26.83 -1.92 38.04
CA GLY A 274 25.63 -2.03 38.89
C GLY A 274 24.55 -1.02 38.49
N TYR A 275 23.74 -1.31 37.44
CA TYR A 275 22.31 -0.94 37.23
C TYR A 275 21.79 -1.60 35.92
N ALA A 276 21.06 -2.71 36.02
CA ALA A 276 20.15 -3.24 34.98
C ALA A 276 19.25 -4.29 35.64
N ASP A 277 17.98 -3.96 35.88
CA ASP A 277 16.96 -4.90 36.33
C ASP A 277 15.59 -4.31 35.98
N ASP A 278 15.13 -4.48 34.74
CA ASP A 278 13.77 -4.12 34.28
C ASP A 278 13.33 -4.88 33.00
N GLU A 279 14.18 -5.68 32.34
CA GLU A 279 13.84 -6.33 31.05
C GLU A 279 13.18 -7.72 31.17
N ASP A 280 13.12 -8.30 32.38
CA ASP A 280 12.81 -9.72 32.55
C ASP A 280 11.31 -10.03 32.74
N GLU A 281 10.51 -9.06 33.20
CA GLU A 281 9.05 -9.26 33.38
C GLU A 281 8.24 -9.07 32.09
N GLU A 282 8.73 -8.28 31.13
CA GLU A 282 8.03 -8.01 29.88
C GLU A 282 8.13 -9.19 28.91
N ALA A 283 9.31 -9.81 28.83
CA ALA A 283 9.57 -10.96 27.98
C ALA A 283 8.77 -12.22 28.39
N GLU A 284 8.39 -12.34 29.67
CA GLU A 284 7.58 -13.46 30.17
C GLU A 284 6.08 -13.27 29.88
N ARG A 285 5.61 -12.02 29.76
CA ARG A 285 4.21 -11.70 29.41
C ARG A 285 3.92 -12.00 27.93
N VAL A 286 4.87 -11.72 27.05
CA VAL A 286 4.74 -11.94 25.60
C VAL A 286 4.72 -13.44 25.23
N ARG A 287 5.37 -14.31 26.03
CA ARG A 287 5.34 -15.77 25.81
C ARG A 287 3.99 -16.43 26.13
N ARG A 288 3.10 -15.76 26.88
CA ARG A 288 1.77 -16.32 27.26
C ARG A 288 0.69 -16.18 26.19
N TYR A 289 0.88 -15.35 25.15
CA TYR A 289 -0.16 -15.05 24.15
C TYR A 289 0.23 -15.34 22.70
N ALA A 290 1.31 -16.07 22.44
CA ALA A 290 1.63 -16.54 21.09
C ALA A 290 0.72 -17.72 20.70
N PRO A 291 -0.15 -17.60 19.67
CA PRO A 291 -0.98 -18.71 19.23
C PRO A 291 -0.12 -19.75 18.53
N LYS A 292 -0.04 -20.95 19.11
CA LYS A 292 0.60 -22.10 18.47
C LYS A 292 -0.36 -22.69 17.44
N GLY A 293 -0.05 -22.50 16.16
CA GLY A 293 -0.73 -23.21 15.08
C GLY A 293 -0.38 -24.69 15.08
N ARG A 294 -1.38 -25.52 14.76
CA ARG A 294 -1.19 -26.79 14.04
C ARG A 294 -2.33 -26.99 13.05
N LEU A 295 -1.91 -27.25 11.82
CA LEU A 295 -2.66 -27.78 10.69
C LEU A 295 -3.25 -29.17 11.04
N PHE A 296 -4.44 -29.41 10.49
CA PHE A 296 -5.12 -30.67 10.10
C PHE A 296 -4.64 -31.99 10.72
N ASP A 297 -5.59 -32.71 11.31
CA ASP A 297 -5.79 -34.15 11.07
C ASP A 297 -7.30 -34.45 11.17
N ASP A 298 -7.81 -35.16 10.17
CA ASP A 298 -9.15 -35.71 10.06
C ASP A 298 -9.30 -36.92 11.01
N GLU A 299 -10.45 -37.08 11.65
CA GLU A 299 -11.07 -38.39 11.92
C GLU A 299 -12.53 -38.21 12.39
N ASP A 300 -13.38 -39.04 11.80
CA ASP A 300 -14.83 -39.15 11.92
C ASP A 300 -15.31 -39.47 13.35
N ASP A 301 -16.49 -38.97 13.74
CA ASP A 301 -17.67 -39.80 14.08
C ASP A 301 -18.77 -39.02 14.85
N GLU A 302 -20.00 -39.19 14.33
CA GLU A 302 -21.28 -39.39 15.03
C GLU A 302 -22.02 -38.20 15.72
N ASP A 303 -22.97 -37.65 14.95
CA ASP A 303 -24.43 -37.64 15.22
C ASP A 303 -24.95 -37.19 16.61
N ASP A 304 -25.63 -36.04 16.66
CA ASP A 304 -26.97 -35.93 17.29
C ASP A 304 -27.69 -34.63 16.87
N GLY A 305 -28.97 -34.75 16.50
CA GLY A 305 -29.98 -33.76 16.89
C GLY A 305 -30.51 -32.78 15.84
N THR A 306 -31.20 -33.29 14.82
CA THR A 306 -32.17 -32.51 14.02
C THR A 306 -33.38 -32.10 14.87
N GLN A 307 -33.74 -30.81 14.93
CA GLN A 307 -35.11 -30.39 15.28
C GLN A 307 -35.62 -29.32 14.30
N MET A 308 -36.51 -29.79 13.42
CA MET A 308 -37.38 -29.04 12.54
C MET A 308 -38.61 -28.62 13.35
N TYR A 309 -39.05 -27.37 13.24
CA TYR A 309 -40.44 -27.01 13.57
C TYR A 309 -41.21 -26.86 12.26
N ASP A 310 -42.01 -27.87 11.97
CA ASP A 310 -43.20 -27.79 11.14
C ASP A 310 -44.29 -27.06 11.93
N THR A 311 -44.83 -25.99 11.37
CA THR A 311 -46.21 -25.56 11.66
C THR A 311 -46.84 -25.19 10.34
N ASP A 312 -47.47 -26.19 9.75
CA ASP A 312 -48.49 -26.06 8.71
C ASP A 312 -49.78 -25.48 9.29
N ASP A 313 -50.46 -24.74 8.42
CA ASP A 313 -51.90 -24.55 8.28
C ASP A 313 -52.68 -23.81 9.38
N LEU A 314 -53.15 -22.60 9.03
CA LEU A 314 -54.59 -22.37 8.80
C LEU A 314 -54.81 -21.20 7.81
N ASP A 315 -55.60 -21.52 6.79
CA ASP A 315 -56.16 -20.73 5.68
C ASP A 315 -57.08 -19.57 6.13
N ASP A 316 -57.55 -18.77 5.16
CA ASP A 316 -58.25 -17.49 5.37
C ASP A 316 -58.16 -16.48 4.19
N ASP A 317 -58.49 -16.91 2.96
CA ASP A 317 -59.23 -16.20 1.89
C ASP A 317 -58.71 -14.94 1.12
N ASP A 318 -58.46 -15.20 -0.18
CA ASP A 318 -59.06 -14.53 -1.36
C ASP A 318 -58.67 -13.08 -1.74
N TYR A 319 -57.78 -12.94 -2.73
CA TYR A 319 -58.06 -12.18 -3.96
C TYR A 319 -57.16 -12.61 -5.12
N ASP A 320 -57.82 -12.88 -6.23
CA ASP A 320 -57.39 -13.59 -7.42
C ASP A 320 -56.44 -12.81 -8.39
N ASP A 321 -55.64 -13.61 -9.10
CA ASP A 321 -55.12 -13.42 -10.46
C ASP A 321 -53.90 -12.51 -10.74
N ARG A 322 -52.71 -13.12 -10.81
CA ARG A 322 -51.89 -13.16 -12.06
C ARG A 322 -50.72 -14.17 -12.00
N LYS A 323 -50.93 -15.28 -12.72
CA LYS A 323 -49.94 -16.09 -13.48
C LYS A 323 -48.86 -16.91 -12.73
N LYS A 324 -49.25 -18.16 -12.45
CA LYS A 324 -48.49 -19.43 -12.51
C LYS A 324 -47.01 -19.39 -12.94
N SER A 325 -46.17 -19.62 -11.94
CA SER A 325 -45.03 -20.56 -11.86
C SER A 325 -44.62 -21.38 -13.10
N LYS A 326 -43.32 -21.34 -13.42
CA LYS A 326 -42.56 -22.49 -13.92
C LYS A 326 -41.30 -22.70 -13.06
N LYS A 327 -41.33 -23.80 -12.32
CA LYS A 327 -40.25 -24.74 -11.96
C LYS A 327 -38.80 -24.27 -12.04
N ARG A 328 -38.14 -24.30 -10.87
CA ARG A 328 -36.72 -24.64 -10.71
C ARG A 328 -36.37 -25.87 -11.56
N GLY A 329 -35.26 -25.78 -12.28
CA GLY A 329 -34.63 -26.92 -12.91
C GLY A 329 -33.61 -26.50 -13.97
N ARG A 330 -32.35 -26.89 -13.71
CA ARG A 330 -31.24 -27.08 -14.66
C ARG A 330 -30.40 -25.82 -14.96
N TYR A 331 -29.20 -25.81 -14.37
CA TYR A 331 -28.04 -25.09 -14.91
C TYR A 331 -27.89 -25.47 -16.39
N ALA A 332 -28.11 -24.49 -17.26
CA ALA A 332 -27.59 -24.52 -18.61
C ALA A 332 -26.31 -23.70 -18.55
N ASP A 333 -25.17 -24.40 -18.57
CA ASP A 333 -23.91 -23.85 -19.05
C ASP A 333 -24.13 -23.57 -20.55
N ASP A 334 -24.56 -22.36 -20.87
CA ASP A 334 -24.52 -21.87 -22.24
C ASP A 334 -23.14 -21.25 -22.45
N ASP A 335 -22.30 -22.02 -23.15
CA ASP A 335 -20.98 -21.64 -23.65
C ASP A 335 -21.09 -20.49 -24.67
N GLU A 336 -21.36 -19.27 -24.23
CA GLU A 336 -21.13 -18.08 -25.05
C GLU A 336 -19.72 -17.55 -24.75
N SER A 337 -18.70 -18.16 -25.38
CA SER A 337 -17.38 -17.56 -25.50
C SER A 337 -17.51 -16.23 -26.26
N SER A 338 -17.28 -15.12 -25.55
CA SER A 338 -17.37 -13.79 -26.12
C SER A 338 -16.27 -13.57 -27.16
N GLU A 339 -16.48 -12.66 -28.13
CA GLU A 339 -15.47 -12.32 -29.15
C GLU A 339 -14.16 -11.82 -28.52
N ASP A 340 -14.22 -11.34 -27.29
CA ASP A 340 -13.10 -10.90 -26.46
C ASP A 340 -12.25 -12.08 -25.93
N ASP A 341 -12.86 -13.24 -25.66
CA ASP A 341 -12.14 -14.44 -25.20
C ASP A 341 -11.25 -15.03 -26.31
N VAL A 342 -11.73 -14.99 -27.56
CA VAL A 342 -10.98 -15.42 -28.75
C VAL A 342 -9.81 -14.48 -29.04
N MET A 343 -9.97 -13.17 -28.77
CA MET A 343 -8.90 -12.19 -28.91
C MET A 343 -7.84 -12.36 -27.82
N ALA A 344 -8.26 -12.60 -26.58
CA ALA A 344 -7.37 -12.89 -25.46
C ALA A 344 -6.54 -14.16 -25.71
N GLU A 345 -7.16 -15.24 -26.21
CA GLU A 345 -6.45 -16.48 -26.51
C GLU A 345 -5.40 -16.30 -27.63
N ARG A 346 -5.69 -15.48 -28.65
CA ARG A 346 -4.71 -15.12 -29.69
C ARG A 346 -3.56 -14.28 -29.13
N ILE A 347 -3.83 -13.30 -28.27
CA ILE A 347 -2.80 -12.44 -27.68
C ILE A 347 -1.87 -13.26 -26.78
N ILE A 348 -2.42 -14.16 -25.96
CA ILE A 348 -1.65 -15.02 -25.06
C ILE A 348 -0.74 -15.99 -25.85
N ARG A 349 -1.21 -16.52 -26.99
CA ARG A 349 -0.39 -17.41 -27.84
C ARG A 349 0.67 -16.69 -28.66
N LEU A 350 0.46 -15.42 -29.02
CA LEU A 350 1.37 -14.67 -29.90
C LEU A 350 2.40 -13.81 -29.15
N ALA A 351 2.16 -13.45 -27.88
CA ALA A 351 3.08 -12.65 -27.09
C ALA A 351 4.46 -13.33 -26.84
N PRO A 352 4.54 -14.65 -26.51
CA PRO A 352 5.83 -15.33 -26.34
C PRO A 352 6.71 -15.43 -27.61
N PRO A 353 6.19 -15.78 -28.80
CA PRO A 353 7.04 -15.84 -30.00
C PRO A 353 7.45 -14.46 -30.52
N ILE A 354 6.59 -13.43 -30.41
CA ILE A 354 6.94 -12.07 -30.86
C ILE A 354 8.06 -11.47 -30.00
N THR A 355 8.01 -11.68 -28.68
CA THR A 355 9.07 -11.23 -27.77
C THR A 355 10.39 -11.94 -28.05
N ALA A 356 10.37 -13.24 -28.31
CA ALA A 356 11.58 -13.98 -28.71
C ALA A 356 12.19 -13.48 -30.03
N ILE A 357 11.37 -13.18 -31.03
CA ILE A 357 11.82 -12.64 -32.33
C ILE A 357 12.39 -11.23 -32.15
N ALA A 358 11.75 -10.38 -31.34
CA ALA A 358 12.24 -9.03 -31.05
C ALA A 358 13.61 -9.07 -30.34
N CYS A 359 13.77 -9.94 -29.33
CA CYS A 359 15.05 -10.13 -28.65
C CYS A 359 16.15 -10.64 -29.61
N ALA A 360 15.82 -11.59 -30.50
CA ALA A 360 16.77 -12.09 -31.49
C ALA A 360 17.20 -11.01 -32.50
N LEU A 361 16.27 -10.15 -32.94
CA LEU A 361 16.58 -9.02 -33.82
C LEU A 361 17.46 -7.97 -33.13
N ILE A 362 17.21 -7.67 -31.86
CA ILE A 362 18.06 -6.75 -31.08
C ILE A 362 19.50 -7.28 -31.00
N VAL A 363 19.68 -8.56 -30.67
CA VAL A 363 21.01 -9.18 -30.61
C VAL A 363 21.70 -9.19 -31.97
N ALA A 364 20.98 -9.52 -33.05
CA ALA A 364 21.53 -9.51 -34.40
C ALA A 364 21.96 -8.10 -34.85
N VAL A 365 21.14 -7.08 -34.57
CA VAL A 365 21.47 -5.67 -34.88
C VAL A 365 22.66 -5.22 -34.04
N SER A 366 22.74 -5.58 -32.75
CA SER A 366 23.90 -5.28 -31.91
C SER A 366 25.18 -5.93 -32.43
N LEU A 367 25.13 -7.18 -32.90
CA LEU A 367 26.29 -7.86 -33.47
C LEU A 367 26.74 -7.24 -34.79
N VAL A 368 25.81 -6.86 -35.67
CA VAL A 368 26.12 -6.16 -36.92
C VAL A 368 26.71 -4.78 -36.63
N TYR A 369 26.17 -4.05 -35.66
CA TYR A 369 26.70 -2.76 -35.23
C TYR A 369 28.13 -2.91 -34.69
N HIS A 370 28.38 -3.97 -33.93
CA HIS A 370 29.70 -4.25 -33.35
C HIS A 370 30.74 -4.68 -34.41
N PHE A 371 30.31 -5.29 -35.53
CA PHE A 371 31.17 -5.68 -36.65
C PHE A 371 31.44 -4.54 -37.66
N ILE A 372 30.61 -3.49 -37.67
CA ILE A 372 30.78 -2.33 -38.55
C ILE A 372 31.61 -1.22 -37.87
N LEU A 373 31.64 -1.20 -36.54
CA LEU A 373 32.36 -0.20 -35.73
C LEU A 373 33.67 -0.70 -35.08
N ALA A 374 34.00 -1.98 -35.24
CA ALA A 374 35.32 -2.55 -34.94
C ALA A 374 36.08 -2.78 -36.25
#